data_AF-A0A8B8EG50-F1
#
_entry.id   AF-A0A8B8EG50-F1
#
_cell.length_a   1.000
_cell.length_b   1.000
_cell.length_c   1.000
_cell.angle_alpha   90.00
_cell.angle_beta   90.00
_cell.angle_gamma   90.00
#
_symmetry.space_group_name_H-M   'P 1'
#
loop_
_entity.id
_entity.type
_entity.pdbx_description
1 polymer ?
#
loop_
_entity_poly.entity_id
_entity_poly.type
_entity_poly.pdbx_seq_one_letter_code
_entity_poly.pdbx_strand_id
1 'polypeptide(L)'
;MEDTNEPKLEEKLMSAAEERTPLNFIEDTAIDYANYTEFDSAKEREKFNENVEEMLTKLEEFCGLVDMIREDNNLCLKETLPRIQEKCSQMQEIFEKIDKLEAFVGVVRSDMAVLEECVNKAEDEMGSLSGLKKMLSSFVGQKKQVSKSDKKNVFVAPKTFNTEDFFPKPLESKLPEEGKSAIIEKEQ
;
A
#
# COMPACT_ATOMS: atom_id res chain seq x y z
N MET A 1 -88.61 -40.17 -31.07
CA MET A 1 -88.83 -38.97 -30.26
C MET A 1 -87.45 -38.54 -29.81
N GLU A 2 -86.78 -37.75 -30.64
CA GLU A 2 -86.84 -36.27 -30.60
C GLU A 2 -86.15 -35.76 -29.34
N ASP A 3 -85.21 -34.83 -29.35
CA ASP A 3 -84.64 -34.04 -30.43
C ASP A 3 -83.44 -33.28 -29.82
N THR A 4 -82.57 -32.77 -30.70
CA THR A 4 -81.73 -31.57 -30.51
C THR A 4 -80.78 -31.47 -29.32
N ASN A 5 -79.48 -31.65 -29.59
CA ASN A 5 -78.46 -30.78 -28.99
C ASN A 5 -77.17 -30.64 -29.83
N GLU A 6 -77.33 -30.59 -31.15
CA GLU A 6 -76.23 -30.34 -32.10
C GLU A 6 -76.28 -29.01 -32.90
N PRO A 7 -77.21 -28.04 -32.70
CA PRO A 7 -77.17 -26.83 -33.53
C PRO A 7 -76.12 -25.79 -33.08
N LYS A 8 -75.62 -25.84 -31.83
CA LYS A 8 -74.78 -24.76 -31.27
C LYS A 8 -73.32 -24.79 -31.68
N LEU A 9 -72.78 -25.95 -32.05
CA LEU A 9 -71.37 -26.06 -32.45
C LEU A 9 -71.20 -25.80 -33.95
N GLU A 10 -72.16 -26.25 -34.76
CA GLU A 10 -72.22 -25.91 -36.18
C GLU A 10 -72.54 -24.43 -36.41
N GLU A 11 -73.42 -23.81 -35.62
CA GLU A 11 -73.69 -22.36 -35.70
C GLU A 11 -72.44 -21.53 -35.35
N LYS A 12 -71.62 -21.98 -34.41
CA LYS A 12 -70.38 -21.29 -34.00
C LYS A 12 -69.20 -21.53 -34.96
N LEU A 13 -69.20 -22.66 -35.70
CA LEU A 13 -68.22 -22.94 -36.75
C LEU A 13 -68.64 -22.31 -38.10
N MET A 14 -69.94 -22.22 -38.39
CA MET A 14 -70.48 -21.47 -39.53
C MET A 14 -70.37 -19.96 -39.33
N SER A 15 -70.51 -19.43 -38.10
CA SER A 15 -70.23 -18.00 -37.86
C SER A 15 -68.73 -17.66 -37.89
N ALA A 16 -67.85 -18.66 -37.82
CA ALA A 16 -66.40 -18.49 -38.00
C ALA A 16 -65.95 -18.80 -39.44
N ALA A 17 -66.86 -19.35 -40.26
CA ALA A 17 -66.74 -19.48 -41.70
C ALA A 17 -67.69 -18.49 -42.37
N GLU A 18 -67.51 -17.20 -42.05
CA GLU A 18 -67.89 -16.17 -43.01
C GLU A 18 -67.18 -16.54 -44.32
N GLU A 19 -67.96 -16.96 -45.33
CA GLU A 19 -67.45 -17.05 -46.69
C GLU A 19 -66.72 -15.73 -46.93
N ARG A 20 -65.40 -15.77 -47.14
CA ARG A 20 -64.66 -14.62 -47.62
C ARG A 20 -65.25 -14.27 -48.98
N THR A 21 -66.26 -13.42 -48.94
CA THR A 21 -66.87 -12.92 -50.15
C THR A 21 -65.77 -12.15 -50.88
N PRO A 22 -65.79 -12.14 -52.22
CA PRO A 22 -64.86 -11.32 -52.98
C PRO A 22 -64.84 -9.85 -52.52
N LEU A 23 -65.96 -9.35 -51.96
CA LEU A 23 -66.05 -8.02 -51.38
C LEU A 23 -65.23 -7.89 -50.09
N ASN A 24 -65.38 -8.79 -49.11
CA ASN A 24 -64.62 -8.72 -47.86
C ASN A 24 -63.11 -8.82 -48.13
N PHE A 25 -62.70 -9.65 -49.10
CA PHE A 25 -61.28 -9.75 -49.49
C PHE A 25 -60.75 -8.44 -50.11
N ILE A 26 -61.55 -7.77 -50.94
CA ILE A 26 -61.18 -6.47 -51.53
C ILE A 26 -61.13 -5.38 -50.45
N GLU A 27 -62.09 -5.39 -49.51
CA GLU A 27 -62.12 -4.45 -48.39
C GLU A 27 -60.91 -4.65 -47.46
N ASP A 28 -60.62 -5.88 -47.05
CA ASP A 28 -59.42 -6.23 -46.27
C ASP A 28 -58.15 -5.78 -47.00
N THR A 29 -58.04 -6.08 -48.30
CA THR A 29 -56.87 -5.69 -49.11
C THR A 29 -56.77 -4.17 -49.23
N ALA A 30 -57.89 -3.46 -49.41
CA ALA A 30 -57.90 -2.00 -49.49
C ALA A 30 -57.51 -1.35 -48.15
N ILE A 31 -57.95 -1.92 -47.03
CA ILE A 31 -57.56 -1.50 -45.68
C ILE A 31 -56.06 -1.73 -45.46
N ASP A 32 -55.54 -2.90 -45.81
CA ASP A 32 -54.11 -3.21 -45.69
C ASP A 32 -53.26 -2.24 -46.53
N TYR A 33 -53.70 -1.92 -47.75
CA TYR A 33 -53.02 -0.93 -48.60
C TYR A 33 -53.14 0.51 -48.07
N ALA A 34 -54.29 0.88 -47.50
CA ALA A 34 -54.47 2.19 -46.87
C ALA A 34 -53.56 2.34 -45.64
N ASN A 35 -53.39 1.29 -44.84
CA ASN A 35 -52.51 1.28 -43.68
C ASN A 35 -51.04 1.56 -44.05
N TYR A 36 -50.56 1.13 -45.22
CA TYR A 36 -49.22 1.49 -45.69
C TYR A 36 -49.06 3.00 -45.97
N THR A 37 -50.16 3.73 -46.19
CA THR A 37 -50.13 5.19 -46.38
C THR A 37 -50.21 5.98 -45.08
N GLU A 38 -50.58 5.35 -43.96
CA GLU A 38 -50.66 5.97 -42.63
C GLU A 38 -49.29 6.10 -41.94
N PHE A 39 -48.18 5.94 -42.67
CA PHE A 39 -46.84 6.12 -42.12
C PHE A 39 -46.54 7.61 -41.83
N ASP A 40 -46.49 7.95 -40.55
CA ASP A 40 -46.09 9.27 -40.09
C ASP A 40 -44.56 9.43 -40.14
N SER A 41 -44.09 9.82 -41.33
CA SER A 41 -42.66 10.11 -41.58
C SER A 41 -42.13 11.24 -40.70
N ALA A 42 -42.98 12.17 -40.26
CA ALA A 42 -42.55 13.29 -39.43
C ALA A 42 -42.20 12.81 -38.02
N LYS A 43 -43.04 11.95 -37.45
CA LYS A 43 -42.82 11.34 -36.12
C LYS A 43 -41.59 10.43 -36.07
N GLU A 44 -41.37 9.59 -37.08
CA GLU A 44 -40.16 8.74 -37.10
C GLU A 44 -38.87 9.55 -37.25
N ARG A 45 -38.90 10.62 -38.04
CA ARG A 45 -37.78 11.55 -38.15
C ARG A 45 -37.49 12.28 -36.84
N GLU A 46 -38.54 12.66 -36.10
CA GLU A 46 -38.39 13.28 -34.77
C GLU A 46 -37.70 12.33 -33.79
N LYS A 47 -38.19 11.08 -33.64
CA LYS A 47 -37.55 10.05 -32.81
C LYS A 47 -36.09 9.80 -33.20
N PHE A 48 -35.82 9.75 -34.50
CA PHE A 48 -34.45 9.59 -34.98
C PHE A 48 -33.55 10.76 -34.54
N ASN A 49 -34.02 12.00 -34.69
CA ASN A 49 -33.28 13.17 -34.25
C ASN A 49 -33.07 13.17 -32.72
N GLU A 50 -34.09 12.83 -31.93
CA GLU A 50 -33.97 12.70 -30.46
C GLU A 50 -32.88 11.69 -30.07
N ASN A 51 -32.85 10.52 -30.72
CA ASN A 51 -31.82 9.52 -30.48
C ASN A 51 -30.41 10.01 -30.86
N VAL A 52 -30.28 10.79 -31.94
CA VAL A 52 -29.01 11.39 -32.34
C VAL A 52 -28.53 12.39 -31.29
N GLU A 53 -29.41 13.26 -30.80
CA GLU A 53 -29.06 14.22 -29.74
C GLU A 53 -28.66 13.51 -28.43
N GLU A 54 -29.36 12.45 -28.05
CA GLU A 54 -28.98 11.61 -26.90
C GLU A 54 -27.59 10.99 -27.09
N MET A 55 -27.29 10.48 -28.29
CA MET A 55 -25.98 9.92 -28.60
C MET A 55 -24.86 10.97 -28.59
N LEU A 56 -25.12 12.17 -29.11
CA LEU A 56 -24.18 13.29 -29.08
C LEU A 56 -23.88 13.72 -27.63
N THR A 57 -24.92 13.78 -26.79
CA THR A 57 -24.77 14.10 -25.36
C THR A 57 -23.91 13.06 -24.66
N LYS A 58 -24.17 11.76 -24.87
CA LYS A 58 -23.35 10.68 -24.32
C LYS A 58 -21.90 10.72 -24.81
N LEU A 59 -21.67 11.14 -26.05
CA LEU A 59 -20.31 11.29 -26.59
C LEU A 59 -19.54 12.41 -25.88
N GLU A 60 -20.19 13.54 -25.62
CA GLU A 60 -19.61 14.65 -24.85
C GLU A 60 -19.26 14.22 -23.43
N GLU A 61 -20.17 13.50 -22.76
CA GLU A 61 -19.91 12.92 -21.44
C GLU A 61 -18.72 11.96 -21.47
N PHE A 62 -18.63 11.09 -22.48
CA PHE A 62 -17.52 10.16 -22.64
C PHE A 62 -16.19 10.88 -22.81
N CYS A 63 -16.15 11.95 -23.60
CA CYS A 63 -14.97 12.80 -23.76
C CYS A 63 -14.56 13.42 -22.41
N GLY A 64 -15.52 13.93 -21.65
CA GLY A 64 -15.26 14.46 -20.31
C GLY A 64 -14.66 13.43 -19.35
N LEU A 65 -15.16 12.18 -19.38
CA LEU A 65 -14.59 11.09 -18.60
C LEU A 65 -13.17 10.73 -19.03
N VAL A 66 -12.89 10.73 -20.34
CA VAL A 66 -11.53 10.47 -20.86
C VAL A 66 -10.55 11.56 -20.42
N ASP A 67 -10.96 12.82 -20.43
CA ASP A 67 -10.13 13.93 -19.97
C ASP A 67 -9.86 13.86 -18.47
N MET A 68 -10.86 13.48 -17.66
CA MET A 68 -10.69 13.24 -16.24
C MET A 68 -9.68 12.11 -15.96
N ILE A 69 -9.82 10.98 -16.66
CA ILE A 69 -8.88 9.85 -16.54
C ILE A 69 -7.46 10.28 -16.95
N ARG A 70 -7.33 11.11 -17.99
CA ARG A 70 -6.03 11.61 -18.42
C ARG A 70 -5.39 12.49 -17.34
N GLU A 71 -6.17 13.37 -16.72
CA GLU A 71 -5.67 14.25 -15.65
C GLU A 71 -5.30 13.45 -14.40
N ASP A 72 -6.13 12.48 -13.99
CA ASP A 72 -5.83 11.60 -12.87
C ASP A 72 -4.54 10.79 -13.10
N ASN A 73 -4.36 10.26 -14.30
CA ASN A 73 -3.12 9.57 -14.68
C ASN A 73 -1.92 10.52 -14.65
N ASN A 74 -2.08 11.76 -15.10
CA ASN A 74 -1.04 12.77 -15.10
C ASN A 74 -0.61 13.09 -13.65
N LEU A 75 -1.57 13.33 -12.75
CA LEU A 75 -1.33 13.53 -11.31
C LEU A 75 -0.64 12.32 -10.69
N CYS A 76 -1.16 11.11 -10.94
CA CYS A 76 -0.62 9.88 -10.38
C CYS A 76 0.83 9.65 -10.82
N LEU A 77 1.11 9.76 -12.11
CA LEU A 77 2.42 9.44 -12.69
C LEU A 77 3.46 10.53 -12.44
N LYS A 78 3.07 11.82 -12.42
CA LYS A 78 4.02 12.92 -12.26
C LYS A 78 4.23 13.34 -10.82
N GLU A 79 3.25 13.17 -9.94
CA GLU A 79 3.35 13.64 -8.57
C GLU A 79 3.28 12.50 -7.56
N THR A 80 2.18 11.74 -7.56
CA THR A 80 1.91 10.76 -6.49
C THR A 80 2.95 9.65 -6.46
N LEU A 81 3.21 9.01 -7.60
CA LEU A 81 4.14 7.87 -7.68
C LEU A 81 5.60 8.28 -7.39
N PRO A 82 6.15 9.38 -7.95
CA PRO A 82 7.48 9.86 -7.57
C PRO A 82 7.59 10.20 -6.09
N ARG A 83 6.56 10.82 -5.50
CA ARG A 83 6.54 11.13 -4.07
C ARG A 83 6.54 9.89 -3.20
N ILE A 84 5.79 8.85 -3.58
CA ILE A 84 5.83 7.55 -2.89
C ILE A 84 7.23 6.94 -2.99
N GLN A 85 7.83 6.94 -4.18
CA GLN A 85 9.18 6.42 -4.39
C GLN A 85 10.22 7.16 -3.52
N GLU A 86 10.15 8.48 -3.45
CA GLU A 86 11.00 9.29 -2.58
C GLU A 86 10.83 8.89 -1.12
N LYS A 87 9.60 8.73 -0.65
CA LYS A 87 9.32 8.29 0.72
C LYS A 87 9.81 6.88 1.01
N CYS A 88 9.71 5.96 0.05
CA CYS A 88 10.31 4.63 0.17
C CYS A 88 11.83 4.71 0.31
N SER A 89 12.51 5.56 -0.46
CA SER A 89 13.95 5.77 -0.34
C SER A 89 14.33 6.33 1.03
N GLN A 90 13.61 7.34 1.53
CA GLN A 90 13.81 7.90 2.87
C GLN A 90 13.62 6.83 3.96
N MET A 91 12.65 5.93 3.78
CA MET A 91 12.42 4.83 4.71
C MET A 91 13.57 3.81 4.71
N GLN A 92 14.17 3.54 3.55
CA GLN A 92 15.34 2.66 3.45
C GLN A 92 16.54 3.23 4.23
N GLU A 93 16.78 4.54 4.16
CA GLU A 93 17.83 5.18 4.97
C GLU A 93 17.59 5.04 6.47
N ILE A 94 16.33 5.03 6.91
CA ILE A 94 15.97 4.81 8.31
C ILE A 94 16.26 3.36 8.70
N PHE A 95 15.90 2.38 7.86
CA PHE A 95 16.24 0.98 8.12
C PHE A 95 17.74 0.75 8.24
N GLU A 96 18.55 1.35 7.37
CA GLU A 96 20.02 1.27 7.51
C GLU A 96 20.54 1.85 8.83
N LYS A 97 19.92 2.93 9.32
CA LYS A 97 20.27 3.50 10.64
C LYS A 97 19.87 2.56 11.78
N ILE A 98 18.73 1.88 11.66
CA ILE A 98 18.28 0.87 12.63
C ILE A 98 19.25 -0.32 12.63
N ASP A 99 19.62 -0.84 11.47
CA ASP A 99 20.56 -1.97 11.37
C ASP A 99 21.93 -1.64 11.97
N LYS A 100 22.45 -0.44 11.70
CA LYS A 100 23.70 0.05 12.31
C LYS A 100 23.59 0.16 13.83
N LEU A 101 22.46 0.64 14.33
CA LEU A 101 22.21 0.73 15.76
C LEU A 101 22.10 -0.66 16.41
N GLU A 102 21.43 -1.61 15.76
CA GLU A 102 21.34 -2.99 16.24
C GLU A 102 22.73 -3.65 16.31
N ALA A 103 23.54 -3.50 15.27
CA ALA A 103 24.92 -3.99 15.25
C ALA A 103 25.76 -3.37 16.39
N PHE A 104 25.62 -2.05 16.60
CA PHE A 104 26.30 -1.35 17.69
C PHE A 104 25.89 -1.90 19.06
N VAL A 105 24.58 -2.07 19.32
CA VAL A 105 24.09 -2.68 20.56
C VAL A 105 24.65 -4.09 20.77
N GLY A 106 24.82 -4.86 19.69
CA GLY A 106 25.49 -6.17 19.73
C GLY A 106 26.95 -6.10 20.21
N VAL A 107 27.71 -5.10 19.76
CA VAL A 107 29.08 -4.85 20.21
C VAL A 107 29.09 -4.45 21.69
N VAL A 108 28.25 -3.49 22.10
CA VAL A 108 28.12 -3.06 23.50
C VAL A 108 27.84 -4.24 24.41
N ARG A 109 26.91 -5.12 24.01
CA ARG A 109 26.57 -6.33 24.77
C ARG A 109 27.75 -7.27 24.92
N SER A 110 28.52 -7.47 23.85
CA SER A 110 29.69 -8.36 23.85
C SER A 110 30.79 -7.81 24.76
N ASP A 111 31.09 -6.52 24.67
CA ASP A 111 32.08 -5.85 25.53
C ASP A 111 31.67 -5.88 27.00
N MET A 112 30.38 -5.69 27.30
CA MET A 112 29.87 -5.77 28.66
C MET A 112 29.98 -7.19 29.24
N ALA A 113 29.75 -8.23 28.44
CA ALA A 113 29.95 -9.61 28.87
C ALA A 113 31.41 -9.92 29.20
N VAL A 114 32.36 -9.40 28.40
CA VAL A 114 33.80 -9.51 28.67
C VAL A 114 34.15 -8.77 29.96
N LEU A 115 33.63 -7.57 30.15
CA LEU A 115 33.86 -6.78 31.37
C LEU A 115 33.32 -7.51 32.61
N GLU A 116 32.12 -8.07 32.54
CA GLU A 116 31.50 -8.86 33.60
C GLU A 116 32.34 -10.10 33.94
N GLU A 117 32.86 -10.82 32.94
CA GLU A 117 33.77 -11.96 33.17
C GLU A 117 35.08 -11.53 33.84
N CYS A 118 35.66 -10.39 33.44
CA CYS A 118 36.86 -9.83 34.08
C CYS A 118 36.61 -9.43 35.54
N VAL A 119 35.45 -8.84 35.85
CA VAL A 119 35.06 -8.48 37.22
C VAL A 119 34.87 -9.75 38.05
N ASN A 120 34.13 -10.74 37.56
CA ASN A 120 33.94 -12.01 38.25
C ASN A 120 35.29 -12.70 38.57
N LYS A 121 36.23 -12.73 37.61
CA LYS A 121 37.58 -13.26 37.85
C LYS A 121 38.34 -12.49 38.93
N ALA A 122 38.27 -11.15 38.92
CA ALA A 122 38.93 -10.32 39.93
C ALA A 122 38.31 -10.53 41.32
N GLU A 123 36.98 -10.65 41.40
CA GLU A 123 36.26 -10.95 42.64
C GLU A 123 36.59 -12.34 43.17
N ASP A 124 36.72 -13.36 42.32
CA ASP A 124 37.15 -14.71 42.72
C ASP A 124 38.60 -14.72 43.26
N GLU A 125 39.51 -14.00 42.59
CA GLU A 125 40.90 -13.88 43.02
C GLU A 125 41.03 -13.13 44.35
N MET A 126 40.23 -12.08 44.57
CA MET A 126 40.25 -11.26 45.78
C MET A 126 39.44 -11.88 46.94
N GLY A 127 38.29 -12.49 46.62
CA GLY A 127 37.37 -13.16 47.54
C GLY A 127 37.88 -14.53 47.99
N SER A 128 38.91 -15.06 47.35
CA SER A 128 39.67 -16.20 47.85
C SER A 128 40.41 -15.84 49.14
N LEU A 129 39.70 -15.92 50.26
CA LEU A 129 40.20 -15.94 51.65
C LEU A 129 41.36 -16.93 51.87
N SER A 130 41.66 -17.79 50.89
CA SER A 130 42.82 -18.67 50.84
C SER A 130 44.15 -17.92 50.63
N GLY A 131 44.16 -16.76 49.96
CA GLY A 131 45.35 -15.94 49.77
C GLY A 131 45.89 -15.38 51.09
N LEU A 132 44.99 -14.87 51.93
CA LEU A 132 45.32 -14.37 53.27
C LEU A 132 45.77 -15.51 54.22
N LYS A 133 45.14 -16.68 54.14
CA LYS A 133 45.57 -17.87 54.91
C LYS A 133 46.96 -18.35 54.52
N LYS A 134 47.33 -18.30 53.22
CA LYS A 134 48.68 -18.66 52.74
C LYS A 134 49.76 -17.63 53.13
N MET A 135 49.40 -16.35 53.24
CA MET A 135 50.31 -15.32 53.75
C MET A 135 50.57 -15.49 55.24
N LEU A 136 49.53 -15.79 56.04
CA LEU A 136 49.70 -16.03 57.48
C LEU A 136 50.43 -17.34 57.77
N SER A 137 50.29 -18.38 56.94
CA SER A 137 51.04 -19.64 57.10
C SER A 137 52.52 -19.54 56.73
N SER A 138 52.94 -18.50 56.00
CA SER A 138 54.37 -18.26 55.70
C SER A 138 55.14 -17.58 56.84
N PHE A 139 54.45 -17.09 57.87
CA PHE A 139 55.10 -16.49 59.06
C PHE A 139 55.51 -17.53 60.13
N VAL A 140 55.15 -18.81 59.96
CA VAL A 140 55.46 -19.89 60.91
C VAL A 140 56.21 -21.02 60.19
N GLY A 141 57.44 -20.78 59.74
CA GLY A 141 58.30 -21.85 59.20
C GLY A 141 59.48 -21.37 58.37
N GLN A 142 60.68 -21.77 58.78
CA GLN A 142 61.97 -21.39 58.21
C GLN A 142 62.16 -21.76 56.72
N LYS A 143 62.91 -20.87 56.04
CA LYS A 143 63.76 -21.05 54.85
C LYS A 143 63.63 -22.37 54.06
N LYS A 144 63.16 -22.26 52.82
CA LYS A 144 63.84 -22.83 51.64
C LYS A 144 63.59 -21.91 50.42
N GLN A 145 64.68 -21.50 49.77
CA GLN A 145 64.61 -20.79 48.50
C GLN A 145 64.03 -21.71 47.43
N VAL A 146 62.91 -21.29 46.85
CA VAL A 146 62.43 -21.76 45.55
C VAL A 146 62.03 -20.50 44.79
N SER A 147 62.74 -20.20 43.72
CA SER A 147 62.40 -19.15 42.77
C SER A 147 61.06 -19.46 42.13
N LYS A 148 59.97 -18.92 42.68
CA LYS A 148 58.69 -18.83 41.99
C LYS A 148 58.62 -17.45 41.36
N SER A 149 58.45 -17.42 40.04
CA SER A 149 58.18 -16.20 39.30
C SER A 149 56.94 -15.53 39.88
N ASP A 150 57.11 -14.38 40.50
CA ASP A 150 56.02 -13.45 40.82
C ASP A 150 55.40 -12.99 39.50
N LYS A 151 54.41 -13.72 39.01
CA LYS A 151 53.48 -13.18 38.02
C LYS A 151 52.60 -12.19 38.77
N LYS A 152 53.05 -10.93 38.87
CA LYS A 152 52.16 -9.82 39.17
C LYS A 152 51.04 -9.90 38.12
N ASN A 153 49.81 -10.15 38.54
CA ASN A 153 48.65 -10.04 37.68
C ASN A 153 48.56 -8.58 37.24
N VAL A 154 49.13 -8.28 36.07
CA VAL A 154 49.02 -6.96 35.46
C VAL A 154 47.61 -6.87 34.92
N PHE A 155 46.77 -6.09 35.58
CA PHE A 155 45.45 -5.76 35.07
C PHE A 155 45.58 -5.10 33.70
N VAL A 156 44.97 -5.71 32.69
CA VAL A 156 44.83 -5.13 31.35
C VAL A 156 43.36 -4.79 31.18
N ALA A 157 43.06 -3.51 31.07
CA ALA A 157 41.69 -3.05 30.85
C ALA A 157 41.14 -3.64 29.54
N PRO A 158 39.93 -4.23 29.55
CA PRO A 158 39.27 -4.66 28.32
C PRO A 158 39.10 -3.46 27.38
N LYS A 159 39.32 -3.68 26.08
CA LYS A 159 39.03 -2.66 25.07
C LYS A 159 37.51 -2.52 24.98
N THR A 160 36.97 -1.35 25.31
CA THR A 160 35.54 -1.04 25.18
C THR A 160 35.26 -0.35 23.85
N PHE A 161 34.04 -0.50 23.36
CA PHE A 161 33.53 0.18 22.17
C PHE A 161 33.64 1.70 22.28
N ASN A 162 33.78 2.35 21.13
CA ASN A 162 33.70 3.79 20.99
C ASN A 162 32.57 4.14 20.02
N THR A 163 31.64 4.99 20.45
CA THR A 163 30.47 5.39 19.65
C THR A 163 30.85 6.10 18.34
N GLU A 164 31.98 6.83 18.33
CA GLU A 164 32.47 7.57 17.15
C GLU A 164 32.91 6.62 16.02
N ASP A 165 33.25 5.37 16.32
CA ASP A 165 33.62 4.36 15.32
C ASP A 165 32.39 3.85 14.52
N PHE A 166 31.18 4.02 15.06
CA PHE A 166 29.93 3.49 14.49
C PHE A 166 28.99 4.60 13.98
N PHE A 167 29.06 5.79 14.57
CA PHE A 167 28.26 6.95 14.18
C PHE A 167 29.19 8.15 13.89
N PRO A 168 29.79 8.21 12.69
CA PRO A 168 30.60 9.37 12.32
C PRO A 168 29.73 10.63 12.37
N LYS A 169 30.25 11.70 12.97
CA LYS A 169 29.54 12.98 13.10
C LYS A 169 28.97 13.38 11.74
N PRO A 170 27.70 13.81 11.66
CA PRO A 170 27.15 14.35 10.43
C PRO A 170 28.11 15.44 9.94
N LEU A 171 28.58 15.32 8.70
CA LEU A 171 29.24 16.42 8.01
C LEU A 171 28.31 17.61 8.14
N GLU A 172 28.72 18.64 8.89
CA GLU A 172 28.06 19.94 8.90
C GLU A 172 28.05 20.45 7.46
N SER A 173 27.00 20.09 6.71
CA SER A 173 26.66 20.76 5.47
C SER A 173 26.35 22.19 5.87
N LYS A 174 27.24 23.10 5.48
CA LYS A 174 27.02 24.54 5.62
C LYS A 174 25.60 24.88 5.18
N LEU A 175 24.78 25.33 6.13
CA LEU A 175 23.53 26.01 5.83
C LEU A 175 23.84 27.16 4.86
N PRO A 176 23.17 27.27 3.70
CA PRO A 176 23.16 28.53 2.99
C PRO A 176 22.37 29.54 3.83
N GLU A 177 23.09 30.51 4.37
CA GLU A 177 22.59 31.80 4.87
C GLU A 177 22.01 32.60 3.70
N GLU A 178 20.86 32.21 3.14
CA GLU A 178 20.01 33.14 2.35
C GLU A 178 18.55 32.69 2.45
N GLY A 179 17.73 33.54 3.07
CA GLY A 179 16.30 33.27 3.29
C GLY A 179 15.66 33.99 4.48
N LYS A 180 16.28 35.05 5.00
CA LYS A 180 15.58 36.04 5.84
C LYS A 180 15.43 37.32 5.01
N SER A 181 14.33 37.44 4.27
CA SER A 181 13.69 38.71 3.82
C SER A 181 12.78 38.43 2.62
N ALA A 182 11.55 37.96 2.86
CA ALA A 182 10.42 38.11 1.92
C ALA A 182 9.09 37.69 2.56
N ILE A 183 8.76 38.24 3.74
CA ILE A 183 7.38 38.19 4.26
C ILE A 183 7.06 39.55 4.89
N ILE A 184 7.03 40.61 4.08
CA ILE A 184 6.23 41.82 4.33
C ILE A 184 5.86 42.38 2.94
N GLU A 185 4.59 42.75 2.78
CA GLU A 185 3.92 43.31 1.60
C GLU A 185 3.35 42.31 0.59
N LYS A 186 2.09 41.95 0.83
CA LYS A 186 0.98 42.27 -0.10
C LYS A 186 -0.34 42.25 0.67
N GLU A 187 -0.65 43.38 1.27
CA GLU A 187 -2.01 43.80 1.58
C GLU A 187 -2.28 45.07 0.75
N GLN A 188 -2.92 44.87 -0.41
CA GLN A 188 -3.75 45.82 -1.16
C GLN A 188 -4.31 45.13 -2.40
#